data_AF-A0A7X7MZR9-F1
#
_entry.id   AF-A0A7X7MZR9-F1
#
_cell.length_a   1.000
_cell.length_b   1.000
_cell.length_c   1.000
_cell.angle_alpha   90.00
_cell.angle_beta   90.00
_cell.angle_gamma   90.00
#
_symmetry.space_group_name_H-M   'P 1'
#
loop_
_entity.id
_entity.type
_entity.pdbx_description
1 polymer ?
#
loop_
_entity_poly.entity_id
_entity_poly.type
_entity_poly.pdbx_seq_one_letter_code
_entity_poly.pdbx_strand_id
1 'polypeptide(L)'
;SMAFLPYELSETEIKNQKKIIFAVVAALVASWGLCTWALQDKELAKEELNITISNEVYEISDYINKYLPENKVLMDSFLTNGVILNVNNIDNLVVSSSLNFYECVSAPGKYGIEYVLVPDTSGVGNLDALNQRYPNLYKDGAEWCELEADFEGFRIYRVTE
;
A
#
# COMPACT_ATOMS: atom_id res chain seq x y z
N SER A 1 -21.05 -31.75 -3.22
CA SER A 1 -20.99 -32.03 -4.68
C SER A 1 -19.77 -31.38 -5.29
N MET A 2 -18.63 -32.06 -5.27
CA MET A 2 -17.39 -31.65 -5.95
C MET A 2 -16.60 -32.93 -6.28
N ALA A 3 -17.16 -33.74 -7.17
CA ALA A 3 -16.54 -35.00 -7.60
C ALA A 3 -16.83 -35.32 -9.08
N PHE A 4 -17.10 -34.30 -9.90
CA PHE A 4 -17.57 -34.50 -11.28
C PHE A 4 -16.45 -34.43 -12.32
N LEU A 5 -15.41 -33.63 -12.06
CA LEU A 5 -14.24 -33.50 -12.96
C LEU A 5 -13.48 -34.82 -13.24
N PRO A 6 -13.20 -35.71 -12.27
CA PRO A 6 -12.46 -36.94 -12.58
C PRO A 6 -13.30 -37.98 -13.34
N TYR A 7 -14.63 -37.97 -13.18
CA TYR A 7 -15.51 -38.95 -13.83
C TYR A 7 -15.70 -38.64 -15.33
N GLU A 8 -15.96 -37.38 -15.69
CA GLU A 8 -16.13 -36.97 -17.10
C GLU A 8 -14.85 -37.11 -17.94
N LEU A 9 -13.67 -36.95 -17.31
CA LEU A 9 -12.38 -37.20 -17.96
C LEU A 9 -12.12 -38.69 -18.25
N SER A 10 -12.86 -39.60 -17.62
CA SER A 10 -12.70 -41.05 -17.77
C SER A 10 -13.61 -41.67 -18.84
N GLU A 11 -14.73 -41.02 -19.20
CA GLU A 11 -15.68 -41.50 -20.22
C GLU A 11 -15.33 -41.09 -21.66
N THR A 12 -14.37 -40.17 -21.87
CA THR A 12 -13.93 -39.79 -23.22
C THR A 12 -13.00 -40.85 -23.83
N GLU A 13 -13.41 -41.47 -24.94
CA GLU A 13 -12.63 -42.51 -25.64
C GLU A 13 -11.18 -42.09 -25.93
N ILE A 14 -10.27 -42.98 -25.52
CA ILE A 14 -8.84 -42.80 -25.30
C ILE A 14 -8.07 -42.81 -26.64
N LYS A 15 -8.30 -41.84 -27.53
CA LYS A 15 -7.44 -41.65 -28.72
C LYS A 15 -6.69 -40.32 -28.71
N ASN A 16 -7.27 -39.29 -28.11
CA ASN A 16 -6.67 -37.96 -28.04
C ASN A 16 -6.49 -37.43 -26.61
N GLN A 17 -6.78 -38.23 -25.57
CA GLN A 17 -6.68 -37.82 -24.16
C GLN A 17 -5.28 -37.24 -23.81
N LYS A 18 -4.20 -37.87 -24.32
CA LYS A 18 -2.83 -37.36 -24.14
C LYS A 18 -2.61 -35.98 -24.79
N LYS A 19 -3.24 -35.70 -25.94
CA LYS A 19 -3.15 -34.42 -26.63
C LYS A 19 -3.95 -33.33 -25.90
N ILE A 20 -5.11 -33.69 -25.35
CA ILE A 20 -5.94 -32.79 -24.54
C ILE A 20 -5.21 -32.42 -23.26
N ILE A 21 -4.67 -33.42 -22.53
CA ILE A 21 -3.87 -33.18 -21.33
C ILE A 21 -2.67 -32.29 -21.66
N PHE A 22 -1.95 -32.57 -22.75
CA PHE A 22 -0.84 -31.74 -23.19
C PHE A 22 -1.26 -30.29 -23.49
N ALA A 23 -2.38 -30.09 -24.18
CA ALA A 23 -2.89 -28.76 -24.48
C ALA A 23 -3.29 -27.98 -23.21
N VAL A 24 -3.94 -28.65 -22.24
CA VAL A 24 -4.30 -28.06 -20.95
C VAL A 24 -3.03 -27.69 -20.16
N VAL A 25 -2.04 -28.57 -20.10
CA VAL A 25 -0.77 -28.30 -19.42
C VAL A 25 -0.04 -27.14 -20.11
N ALA A 26 0.00 -27.11 -21.44
CA ALA A 26 0.61 -26.01 -22.19
C ALA A 26 -0.10 -24.66 -21.92
N ALA A 27 -1.43 -24.65 -21.85
CA ALA A 27 -2.19 -23.45 -21.52
C ALA A 27 -1.95 -22.99 -20.07
N LEU A 28 -1.83 -23.92 -19.11
CA LEU A 28 -1.50 -23.59 -17.73
C LEU A 28 -0.08 -23.03 -17.60
N VAL A 29 0.90 -23.60 -18.30
CA VAL A 29 2.28 -23.08 -18.32
C VAL A 29 2.35 -21.71 -18.99
N ALA A 30 1.61 -21.49 -20.08
CA ALA A 30 1.52 -20.18 -20.73
C ALA A 30 0.87 -19.14 -19.80
N SER A 31 -0.23 -19.50 -19.13
CA SER A 31 -0.89 -18.65 -18.14
C SER A 31 0.04 -18.32 -16.97
N TRP A 32 0.76 -19.33 -16.43
CA TRP A 32 1.76 -19.14 -15.39
C TRP A 32 2.85 -18.16 -15.84
N GLY A 33 3.42 -18.36 -17.03
CA GLY A 33 4.46 -17.48 -17.59
C GLY A 33 3.98 -16.04 -17.78
N LEU A 34 2.79 -15.85 -18.36
CA LEU A 34 2.18 -14.53 -18.54
C LEU A 34 1.91 -13.85 -17.20
N CYS A 35 1.39 -14.60 -16.22
CA CYS A 35 1.12 -14.09 -14.88
C CYS A 35 2.42 -13.71 -14.16
N THR A 36 3.47 -14.54 -14.22
CA THR A 36 4.77 -14.20 -13.64
C THR A 36 5.42 -12.99 -14.30
N TRP A 37 5.29 -12.87 -15.62
CA TRP A 37 5.80 -11.71 -16.36
C TRP A 37 5.04 -10.44 -15.96
N ALA A 38 3.71 -10.51 -15.86
CA ALA A 38 2.89 -9.39 -15.41
C ALA A 38 3.18 -8.98 -13.96
N LEU A 39 3.44 -9.94 -13.06
CA LEU A 39 3.80 -9.68 -11.67
C LEU A 39 5.23 -9.14 -11.49
N GLN A 40 6.15 -9.47 -12.40
CA GLN A 40 7.53 -8.95 -12.38
C GLN A 40 7.64 -7.52 -12.91
N ASP A 41 6.65 -7.06 -13.67
CA ASP A 41 6.62 -5.71 -14.18
C ASP A 41 6.32 -4.73 -13.04
N LYS A 42 7.35 -3.96 -12.67
CA LYS A 42 7.29 -2.95 -11.60
C LYS A 42 6.28 -1.84 -11.89
N GLU A 43 5.84 -1.63 -13.13
CA GLU A 43 4.75 -0.68 -13.42
C GLU A 43 3.36 -1.31 -13.26
N LEU A 44 3.21 -2.59 -13.57
CA LEU A 44 1.91 -3.29 -13.51
C LEU A 44 1.58 -3.82 -12.11
N ALA A 45 2.58 -4.13 -11.28
CA ALA A 45 2.43 -4.73 -9.95
C ALA A 45 2.91 -3.83 -8.80
N LYS A 46 2.86 -2.49 -8.95
CA LYS A 46 3.21 -1.54 -7.87
C LYS A 46 2.46 -1.81 -6.56
N GLU A 47 1.20 -2.27 -6.65
CA GLU A 47 0.34 -2.56 -5.51
C GLU A 47 0.85 -3.73 -4.66
N GLU A 48 1.35 -4.80 -5.29
CA GLU A 48 1.96 -5.95 -4.60
C GLU A 48 3.37 -5.60 -4.09
N LEU A 49 4.09 -4.69 -4.78
CA LEU A 49 5.43 -4.25 -4.37
C LEU A 49 5.40 -3.37 -3.10
N ASN A 50 4.32 -2.63 -2.84
CA ASN A 50 4.12 -1.87 -1.60
C ASN A 50 3.96 -2.76 -0.35
N ILE A 51 3.76 -4.07 -0.50
CA ILE A 51 3.75 -5.06 0.60
C ILE A 51 5.16 -5.63 0.85
N THR A 52 6.10 -5.43 -0.08
CA THR A 52 7.49 -5.83 0.15
C THR A 52 8.09 -4.85 1.13
N ILE A 53 8.51 -5.35 2.28
CA ILE A 53 9.35 -4.71 3.29
C ILE A 53 10.40 -3.84 2.58
N SER A 54 10.06 -2.58 2.42
CA SER A 54 10.82 -1.64 1.61
C SER A 54 11.77 -0.91 2.57
N ASN A 55 12.98 -0.57 2.13
CA ASN A 55 13.92 0.15 2.99
C ASN A 55 13.30 1.46 3.50
N GLU A 56 12.41 2.05 2.71
CA GLU A 56 11.69 3.28 2.99
C GLU A 56 10.79 3.12 4.23
N VAL A 57 10.10 1.98 4.40
CA VAL A 57 9.30 1.72 5.60
C VAL A 57 10.17 1.77 6.86
N TYR A 58 11.34 1.15 6.82
CA TYR A 58 12.27 1.18 7.95
C TYR A 58 12.83 2.58 8.17
N GLU A 59 13.27 3.26 7.12
CA GLU A 59 13.79 4.63 7.21
C GLU A 59 12.77 5.60 7.82
N ILE A 60 11.51 5.53 7.39
CA ILE A 60 10.42 6.37 7.91
C ILE A 60 10.14 6.00 9.37
N SER A 61 10.02 4.71 9.69
CA SER A 61 9.73 4.27 11.07
C SER A 61 10.86 4.64 12.04
N ASP A 62 12.12 4.47 11.64
CA ASP A 62 13.29 4.89 12.41
C ASP A 62 13.36 6.40 12.58
N TYR A 63 13.00 7.16 11.53
CA TYR A 63 12.89 8.61 11.61
C TYR A 63 11.85 9.02 12.66
N ILE A 64 10.63 8.45 12.60
CA ILE A 64 9.57 8.73 13.57
C ILE A 64 10.03 8.36 14.99
N ASN A 65 10.62 7.17 15.16
CA ASN A 65 11.10 6.68 16.44
C ASN A 65 12.20 7.56 17.06
N LYS A 66 13.07 8.12 16.21
CA LYS A 66 14.25 8.88 16.67
C LYS A 66 13.96 10.36 16.87
N TYR A 67 13.19 10.97 15.97
CA TYR A 67 13.02 12.42 15.92
C TYR A 67 11.62 12.86 16.37
N LEU A 68 10.61 11.99 16.24
CA LEU A 68 9.22 12.28 16.57
C LEU A 68 8.60 11.35 17.66
N PRO A 69 9.35 10.88 18.68
CA PRO A 69 8.87 9.83 19.58
C PRO A 69 7.63 10.22 20.41
N GLU A 70 7.48 11.52 20.69
CA GLU A 70 6.40 12.08 21.53
C GLU A 70 5.36 12.86 20.71
N ASN A 71 5.57 13.03 19.40
CA ASN A 71 4.73 13.87 18.57
C ASN A 71 3.58 13.07 17.95
N LYS A 72 2.42 13.71 17.79
CA LYS A 72 1.31 13.07 17.09
C LYS A 72 1.47 13.09 15.57
N VAL A 73 1.48 11.90 14.97
CA VAL A 73 1.65 11.72 13.52
C VAL A 73 0.37 11.14 12.92
N LEU A 74 -0.20 11.85 11.95
CA LEU A 74 -1.36 11.40 11.17
C LEU A 74 -0.91 10.72 9.89
N MET A 75 -1.49 9.56 9.58
CA MET A 75 -1.19 8.81 8.35
C MET A 75 -2.34 7.89 7.96
N ASP A 76 -2.53 7.62 6.67
CA ASP A 76 -3.49 6.60 6.22
C ASP A 76 -2.86 5.21 6.26
N SER A 77 -3.47 4.30 7.02
CA SER A 77 -3.00 2.92 7.16
C SER A 77 -2.99 2.12 5.85
N PHE A 78 -3.67 2.58 4.79
CA PHE A 78 -3.71 1.86 3.51
C PHE A 78 -2.33 1.65 2.89
N LEU A 79 -1.45 2.67 2.96
CA LEU A 79 -0.09 2.61 2.41
C LEU A 79 1.00 2.69 3.49
N THR A 80 0.62 2.97 4.74
CA THR A 80 1.58 3.14 5.84
C THR A 80 1.53 2.00 6.87
N ASN A 81 0.86 0.88 6.55
CA ASN A 81 0.75 -0.27 7.45
C ASN A 81 2.10 -0.77 7.98
N GLY A 82 3.12 -0.86 7.12
CA GLY A 82 4.47 -1.28 7.50
C GLY A 82 5.13 -0.29 8.46
N VAL A 83 4.91 1.01 8.27
CA VAL A 83 5.44 2.05 9.16
C VAL A 83 4.79 1.93 10.53
N ILE A 84 3.46 1.81 10.58
CA ILE A 84 2.70 1.65 11.83
C ILE A 84 3.21 0.47 12.66
N LEU A 85 3.54 -0.65 12.01
CA LEU A 85 4.03 -1.86 12.68
C LEU A 85 5.47 -1.73 13.24
N ASN A 86 6.26 -0.75 12.79
CA ASN A 86 7.65 -0.56 13.20
C ASN A 86 7.87 0.69 14.08
N VAL A 87 6.83 1.51 14.28
CA VAL A 87 6.88 2.64 15.22
C VAL A 87 6.72 2.14 16.66
N ASN A 88 7.57 2.62 17.56
CA ASN A 88 7.63 2.21 18.96
C ASN A 88 6.43 2.71 19.78
N ASN A 89 5.97 3.93 19.50
CA ASN A 89 4.90 4.58 20.26
C ASN A 89 3.64 4.75 19.40
N ILE A 90 2.90 3.65 19.23
CA ILE A 90 1.70 3.60 18.38
C ILE A 90 0.57 4.51 18.91
N ASP A 91 0.54 4.81 20.21
CA ASP A 91 -0.49 5.67 20.81
C ASP A 91 -0.43 7.12 20.29
N ASN A 92 0.73 7.54 19.78
CA ASN A 92 0.91 8.84 19.13
C ASN A 92 0.52 8.86 17.66
N LEU A 93 0.17 7.70 17.08
CA LEU A 93 -0.27 7.62 15.69
C LEU A 93 -1.78 7.82 15.60
N VAL A 94 -2.19 8.67 14.66
CA VAL A 94 -3.58 8.78 14.23
C VAL A 94 -3.69 8.14 12.86
N VAL A 95 -4.40 7.02 12.80
CA VAL A 95 -4.50 6.16 11.61
C VAL A 95 -5.95 5.99 11.20
N SER A 96 -6.22 5.36 10.05
CA SER A 96 -7.56 5.26 9.47
C SER A 96 -8.59 4.58 10.39
N SER A 97 -8.14 3.78 11.37
CA SER A 97 -8.98 3.15 12.40
C SER A 97 -9.17 3.98 13.68
N SER A 98 -8.52 5.15 13.80
CA SER A 98 -8.68 6.05 14.94
C SER A 98 -10.06 6.73 14.91
N LEU A 99 -10.67 6.94 16.09
CA LEU A 99 -12.05 7.42 16.22
C LEU A 99 -12.33 8.73 15.47
N ASN A 100 -11.39 9.68 15.48
CA ASN A 100 -11.53 11.02 14.91
C ASN A 100 -10.68 11.20 13.64
N PHE A 101 -10.40 10.12 12.90
CA PHE A 101 -9.44 10.16 11.80
C PHE A 101 -9.80 11.21 10.72
N TYR A 102 -11.05 11.20 10.24
CA TYR A 102 -11.47 12.12 9.19
C TYR A 102 -11.52 13.58 9.66
N GLU A 103 -11.86 13.80 10.92
CA GLU A 103 -11.79 15.11 11.55
C GLU A 103 -10.33 15.61 11.60
N CYS A 104 -9.39 14.76 12.00
CA CYS A 104 -7.95 15.06 11.97
C CYS A 104 -7.46 15.35 10.55
N VAL A 105 -7.86 14.56 9.55
CA VAL A 105 -7.54 14.81 8.13
C VAL A 105 -8.10 16.15 7.68
N SER A 106 -9.29 16.55 8.13
CA SER A 106 -9.94 17.79 7.68
C SER A 106 -9.29 19.06 8.22
N ALA A 107 -8.70 18.98 9.42
CA ALA A 107 -8.10 20.11 10.13
C ALA A 107 -7.02 19.64 11.13
N PRO A 108 -5.83 19.19 10.67
CA PRO A 108 -4.82 18.55 11.51
C PRO A 108 -4.45 19.35 12.77
N GLY A 109 -4.14 20.64 12.60
CA GLY A 109 -3.77 21.54 13.70
C GLY A 109 -4.80 21.64 14.81
N LYS A 110 -6.10 21.71 14.45
CA LYS A 110 -7.21 21.78 15.41
C LYS A 110 -7.29 20.55 16.32
N TYR A 111 -6.86 19.39 15.85
CA TYR A 111 -6.87 18.13 16.60
C TYR A 111 -5.52 17.80 17.24
N GLY A 112 -4.58 18.76 17.22
CA GLY A 112 -3.25 18.61 17.81
C GLY A 112 -2.40 17.58 17.08
N ILE A 113 -2.62 17.40 15.78
CA ILE A 113 -1.70 16.67 14.92
C ILE A 113 -0.50 17.58 14.65
N GLU A 114 0.70 17.07 14.88
CA GLU A 114 1.93 17.82 14.71
C GLU A 114 2.63 17.49 13.39
N TYR A 115 2.45 16.26 12.90
CA TYR A 115 3.03 15.80 11.65
C TYR A 115 2.03 14.98 10.84
N VAL A 116 2.14 15.05 9.52
CA VAL A 116 1.39 14.21 8.59
C VAL A 116 2.35 13.47 7.67
N LEU A 117 2.15 12.16 7.48
CA LEU A 117 2.89 11.34 6.53
C LEU A 117 2.03 11.12 5.29
N VAL A 118 2.54 11.54 4.13
CA VAL A 118 1.80 11.59 2.86
C VAL A 118 2.55 10.77 1.81
N PRO A 119 1.93 9.76 1.19
CA PRO A 119 2.52 9.03 0.08
C PRO A 119 2.46 9.85 -1.22
N ASP A 120 3.32 9.51 -2.17
CA ASP A 120 3.20 9.96 -3.56
C ASP A 120 1.79 9.68 -4.10
N THR A 121 1.32 10.51 -5.01
CA THR A 121 0.01 10.42 -5.64
C THR A 121 -0.07 9.39 -6.77
N SER A 122 1.04 8.73 -7.16
CA SER A 122 1.02 7.74 -8.24
C SER A 122 0.40 6.39 -7.82
N GLY A 123 -0.22 5.71 -8.79
CA GLY A 123 -0.86 4.41 -8.56
C GLY A 123 -1.94 4.49 -7.47
N VAL A 124 -1.85 3.60 -6.48
CA VAL A 124 -2.74 3.53 -5.31
C VAL A 124 -2.57 4.69 -4.32
N GLY A 125 -1.49 5.46 -4.45
CA GLY A 125 -1.26 6.67 -3.66
C GLY A 125 -2.35 7.71 -3.75
N ASN A 126 -3.09 7.75 -4.86
CA ASN A 126 -4.26 8.61 -5.03
C ASN A 126 -5.48 8.21 -4.17
N LEU A 127 -5.48 7.00 -3.59
CA LEU A 127 -6.55 6.51 -2.72
C LEU A 127 -6.35 6.91 -1.25
N ASP A 128 -5.15 7.38 -0.89
CA ASP A 128 -4.82 7.87 0.45
C ASP A 128 -5.73 9.05 0.85
N ALA A 129 -6.22 9.04 2.09
CA ALA A 129 -7.16 10.05 2.59
C ALA A 129 -6.61 11.48 2.58
N LEU A 130 -5.30 11.68 2.83
CA LEU A 130 -4.66 13.00 2.76
C LEU A 130 -4.55 13.46 1.31
N ASN A 131 -4.19 12.56 0.38
CA ASN A 131 -4.16 12.88 -1.05
C ASN A 131 -5.56 13.15 -1.63
N GLN A 132 -6.60 12.46 -1.17
CA GLN A 132 -7.98 12.75 -1.56
C GLN A 132 -8.44 14.12 -1.04
N ARG A 133 -8.09 14.45 0.20
CA ARG A 133 -8.48 15.71 0.83
C ARG A 133 -7.68 16.91 0.33
N TYR A 134 -6.40 16.69 0.03
CA TYR A 134 -5.42 17.69 -0.40
C TYR A 134 -4.61 17.16 -1.61
N PRO A 135 -5.18 17.18 -2.83
CA PRO A 135 -4.55 16.56 -4.00
C PRO A 135 -3.16 17.08 -4.40
N ASN A 136 -2.83 18.31 -4.00
CA ASN A 136 -1.52 18.92 -4.28
C ASN A 136 -0.55 18.84 -3.09
N LEU A 137 -0.95 18.29 -1.94
CA LEU A 137 -0.13 18.29 -0.72
C LEU A 137 1.22 17.61 -0.95
N TYR A 138 1.23 16.43 -1.57
CA TYR A 138 2.48 15.75 -1.84
C TYR A 138 3.41 16.56 -2.76
N LYS A 139 2.86 17.21 -3.80
CA LYS A 139 3.65 17.86 -4.85
C LYS A 139 4.13 19.26 -4.46
N ASP A 140 3.19 20.08 -3.98
CA ASP A 140 3.36 21.51 -3.79
C ASP A 140 3.33 21.92 -2.31
N GLY A 141 3.00 21.00 -1.39
CA GLY A 141 2.74 21.31 0.01
C GLY A 141 1.39 21.99 0.23
N ALA A 142 1.19 22.58 1.40
CA ALA A 142 0.02 23.40 1.72
C ALA A 142 0.38 24.48 2.74
N GLU A 143 -0.38 25.59 2.78
CA GLU A 143 -0.08 26.73 3.68
C GLU A 143 -0.09 26.37 5.18
N TRP A 144 -0.83 25.33 5.56
CA TRP A 144 -0.96 24.86 6.93
C TRP A 144 0.17 23.92 7.38
N CYS A 145 1.15 23.66 6.52
CA CYS A 145 2.26 22.75 6.83
C CYS A 145 3.56 23.09 6.09
N GLU A 146 4.67 22.60 6.61
CA GLU A 146 5.99 22.72 6.01
C GLU A 146 6.59 21.33 5.80
N LEU A 147 7.34 21.13 4.70
CA LEU A 147 8.04 19.87 4.44
C LEU A 147 9.14 19.67 5.49
N GLU A 148 9.06 18.58 6.26
CA GLU A 148 10.02 18.22 7.31
C GLU A 148 11.03 17.18 6.78
N ALA A 149 10.54 16.14 6.11
CA ALA A 149 11.38 15.08 5.55
C ALA A 149 10.81 14.54 4.24
N ASP A 150 11.70 14.20 3.30
CA ASP A 150 11.38 13.63 1.99
C ASP A 150 12.07 12.26 1.86
N PHE A 151 11.28 11.23 1.57
CA PHE A 151 11.68 9.85 1.38
C PHE A 151 11.23 9.39 0.00
N GLU A 152 11.80 8.31 -0.52
CA GLU A 152 11.34 7.76 -1.79
C GLU A 152 9.86 7.33 -1.68
N GLY A 153 8.99 8.04 -2.40
CA GLY A 153 7.54 7.78 -2.41
C GLY A 153 6.76 8.30 -1.20
N PHE A 154 7.39 8.95 -0.21
CA PHE A 154 6.71 9.46 0.99
C PHE A 154 7.29 10.78 1.47
N ARG A 155 6.45 11.64 2.06
CA ARG A 155 6.86 12.91 2.66
C ARG A 155 6.23 13.09 4.03
N ILE A 156 7.02 13.59 4.97
CA ILE A 156 6.53 14.05 6.27
C ILE A 156 6.44 15.57 6.22
N TYR A 157 5.27 16.09 6.56
CA TYR A 157 5.04 17.52 6.74
C TYR A 157 4.78 17.83 8.21
N ARG A 158 5.37 18.90 8.70
CA ARG A 158 5.11 19.48 10.01
C ARG A 158 3.94 20.45 9.92
N VAL A 159 2.96 20.30 10.78
CA VAL A 159 1.79 21.19 10.86
C VAL A 159 2.22 22.50 11.54
N THR A 160 1.86 23.65 10.95
CA THR A 160 2.27 24.98 11.43
C THR A 160 1.13 25.83 12.00
N GLU A 161 -0.12 25.38 11.85
CA GLU A 161 -1.34 26.07 12.30
C GLU A 161 -2.05 25.37 13.47
#